data_AF-B8DPM0-F1
#
_entry.id   AF-B8DPM0-F1
#
_cell.length_a   1.000
_cell.length_b   1.000
_cell.length_c   1.000
_cell.angle_alpha   90.00
_cell.angle_beta   90.00
_cell.angle_gamma   90.00
#
_symmetry.space_group_name_H-M   'P 1'
#
loop_
_entity.id
_entity.type
_entity.pdbx_description
1 polymer ?
#
loop_
_entity_poly.entity_id
_entity_poly.type
_entity_poly.pdbx_seq_one_letter_code
_entity_poly.pdbx_strand_id
1 'polypeptide(L)'
;MSARKPASLASARISAAMKAAGRMATTQDAASPPQSGQQAAKGSRKGPGVFARLAELYADMERAYAQTAHAAGLICANCEDNCCLTHFQHHTHVEWAYLWKGMLALPEARRAEYLRRAHDVVAQCEAARAAGVVPRVMCPVNDDGLCGLYAHRLMICRMHGTRNVLLRPDGQRQMFRGCHRFCGLTDGQPDEAVPTLDRTPFYRRLAELEMEHCAKGAGKGGAPRVAPRVSLTLAEMLVYGPPKP
;
A
#
# COMPACT_ATOMS: atom_id res chain seq x y z
N MET A 1 -9.22 -17.54 -46.92
CA MET A 1 -8.71 -16.16 -47.13
C MET A 1 -9.80 -15.17 -46.76
N SER A 2 -9.63 -14.42 -45.65
CA SER A 2 -10.03 -13.01 -45.52
C SER A 2 -9.78 -12.61 -44.07
N ALA A 3 -8.67 -11.88 -43.85
CA ALA A 3 -8.25 -11.37 -42.56
C ALA A 3 -8.97 -10.06 -42.27
N ARG A 4 -9.58 -9.94 -41.08
CA ARG A 4 -10.00 -8.65 -40.51
C ARG A 4 -9.12 -8.32 -39.31
N LYS A 5 -8.24 -7.34 -39.49
CA LYS A 5 -7.57 -6.62 -38.39
C LYS A 5 -8.58 -5.69 -37.70
N PRO A 6 -8.54 -5.54 -36.36
CA PRO A 6 -9.03 -4.35 -35.70
C PRO A 6 -7.88 -3.35 -35.44
N ALA A 7 -8.16 -2.09 -35.77
CA ALA A 7 -7.29 -0.94 -35.60
C ALA A 7 -7.20 -0.50 -34.12
N SER A 8 -6.02 -0.03 -33.74
CA SER A 8 -5.68 0.49 -32.41
C SER A 8 -6.31 1.86 -32.16
N LEU A 9 -7.23 1.96 -31.20
CA LEU A 9 -7.74 3.22 -30.65
C LEU A 9 -7.57 3.21 -29.14
N ALA A 10 -6.32 3.29 -28.67
CA ALA A 10 -6.03 3.43 -27.24
C ALA A 10 -4.88 4.42 -26.91
N SER A 11 -4.29 5.10 -27.91
CA SER A 11 -3.10 5.93 -27.67
C SER A 11 -3.35 7.46 -27.68
N ALA A 12 -4.58 7.93 -27.87
CA ALA A 12 -4.85 9.36 -28.08
C ALA A 12 -5.45 10.10 -26.86
N ARG A 13 -5.75 9.41 -25.74
CA ARG A 13 -6.38 10.04 -24.56
C ARG A 13 -5.46 10.21 -23.34
N ILE A 14 -4.19 9.83 -23.44
CA ILE A 14 -3.22 9.97 -22.34
C ILE A 14 -2.37 11.25 -22.48
N SER A 15 -2.26 11.85 -23.67
CA SER A 15 -1.46 13.08 -23.88
C SER A 15 -2.20 14.40 -23.64
N ALA A 16 -3.52 14.39 -23.38
CA ALA A 16 -4.31 15.62 -23.19
C ALA A 16 -4.29 16.17 -21.75
N ALA A 17 -3.79 15.41 -20.76
CA ALA A 17 -3.72 15.84 -19.36
C ALA A 17 -2.37 16.47 -18.96
N MET A 18 -1.37 16.52 -19.85
CA MET A 18 0.00 17.00 -19.52
C MET A 18 0.40 18.34 -20.17
N LYS A 19 -0.54 19.10 -20.77
CA LYS A 19 -0.25 20.40 -21.43
C LYS A 19 -1.05 21.57 -20.84
N ALA A 20 -1.16 21.65 -19.51
CA ALA A 20 -1.79 22.80 -18.82
C ALA A 20 -0.89 23.46 -17.77
N ALA A 21 0.44 23.35 -17.91
CA ALA A 21 1.40 24.11 -17.11
C ALA A 21 2.67 24.35 -17.94
N GLY A 22 2.82 25.54 -18.52
CA GLY A 22 4.09 25.97 -19.10
C GLY A 22 3.98 26.92 -20.27
N ARG A 23 4.04 28.23 -19.96
CA ARG A 23 4.46 29.43 -20.76
C ARG A 23 3.77 30.64 -20.11
N MET A 24 4.36 31.80 -19.80
CA MET A 24 5.62 32.51 -20.10
C MET A 24 5.98 33.32 -18.80
N ALA A 25 7.14 33.95 -18.57
CA ALA A 25 7.94 34.80 -19.44
C ALA A 25 9.34 35.09 -18.84
N THR A 26 10.25 35.45 -19.73
CA THR A 26 11.60 35.99 -19.51
C THR A 26 11.58 37.52 -19.48
N THR A 27 12.40 38.15 -18.62
CA THR A 27 13.30 39.31 -18.93
C THR A 27 14.19 39.63 -17.72
N GLN A 28 15.44 39.99 -18.02
CA GLN A 28 16.53 40.38 -17.11
C GLN A 28 16.39 41.84 -16.63
N ASP A 29 16.82 42.16 -15.41
CA ASP A 29 18.02 42.97 -15.11
C ASP A 29 18.08 43.49 -13.66
N ALA A 30 19.30 43.82 -13.25
CA ALA A 30 19.86 43.91 -11.90
C ALA A 30 19.48 45.16 -11.05
N ALA A 31 19.51 44.99 -9.71
CA ALA A 31 20.14 45.88 -8.70
C ALA A 31 19.71 45.50 -7.26
N SER A 32 20.66 45.45 -6.32
CA SER A 32 20.46 45.31 -4.86
C SER A 32 20.47 46.69 -4.17
N PRO A 33 20.27 46.79 -2.83
CA PRO A 33 19.04 46.68 -2.06
C PRO A 33 18.70 48.04 -1.35
N PRO A 34 17.63 48.14 -0.54
CA PRO A 34 17.88 48.17 0.91
C PRO A 34 16.77 47.52 1.79
N GLN A 35 17.01 47.68 3.10
CA GLN A 35 16.57 46.95 4.29
C GLN A 35 15.10 47.07 4.73
N SER A 36 14.76 46.15 5.64
CA SER A 36 13.86 46.28 6.79
C SER A 36 12.36 46.07 6.56
N GLY A 37 11.80 45.12 7.33
CA GLY A 37 10.38 44.83 7.35
C GLY A 37 10.08 43.40 7.76
N GLN A 38 10.29 43.07 9.04
CA GLN A 38 9.70 41.88 9.64
C GLN A 38 8.17 41.94 9.48
N GLN A 39 7.62 41.02 8.69
CA GLN A 39 6.24 40.58 8.86
C GLN A 39 6.25 39.05 8.84
N ALA A 40 6.22 38.49 10.04
CA ALA A 40 5.98 37.07 10.25
C ALA A 40 4.58 36.73 9.76
N ALA A 41 4.49 36.17 8.55
CA ALA A 41 3.28 35.55 8.07
C ALA A 41 2.93 34.38 9.02
N LYS A 42 1.85 34.54 9.79
CA LYS A 42 1.19 33.45 10.53
C LYS A 42 0.62 32.44 9.53
N GLY A 43 1.49 31.62 8.94
CA GLY A 43 1.11 30.40 8.26
C GLY A 43 0.63 29.42 9.31
N SER A 44 -0.67 29.12 9.31
CA SER A 44 -1.19 27.93 9.99
C SER A 44 -0.39 26.74 9.47
N ARG A 45 0.52 26.19 10.28
CA ARG A 45 1.25 24.97 9.93
C ARG A 45 0.22 23.85 9.91
N LYS A 46 -0.37 23.61 8.74
CA LYS A 46 -1.19 22.43 8.46
C LYS A 46 -0.31 21.23 8.80
N GLY A 47 -0.77 20.40 9.73
CA GLY A 47 -0.05 19.19 10.13
C GLY A 47 0.22 18.26 8.93
N PRO A 48 1.03 17.22 9.13
CA PRO A 48 1.39 16.29 8.05
C PRO A 48 0.13 15.70 7.39
N GLY A 49 0.14 15.62 6.05
CA GLY A 49 -0.97 15.06 5.28
C GLY A 49 -1.17 13.57 5.55
N VAL A 50 -2.35 13.03 5.18
CA VAL A 50 -2.74 11.62 5.40
C VAL A 50 -1.64 10.63 4.98
N PHE A 51 -1.03 10.82 3.81
CA PHE A 51 0.03 9.94 3.32
C PHE A 51 1.34 10.02 4.08
N ALA A 52 1.68 11.17 4.66
CA ALA A 52 2.87 11.29 5.51
C ALA A 52 2.65 10.52 6.82
N ARG A 53 1.48 10.70 7.44
CA ARG A 53 1.11 9.94 8.66
C ARG A 53 0.93 8.44 8.41
N LEU A 54 0.50 8.04 7.21
CA LEU A 54 0.46 6.62 6.82
C LEU A 54 1.88 6.05 6.70
N ALA A 55 2.81 6.81 6.12
CA ALA A 55 4.22 6.41 6.07
C ALA A 55 4.84 6.27 7.47
N GLU A 56 4.54 7.20 8.38
CA GLU A 56 4.93 7.11 9.79
C GLU A 56 4.34 5.86 10.46
N LEU A 57 3.04 5.61 10.28
CA LEU A 57 2.37 4.41 10.78
C LEU A 57 3.04 3.13 10.27
N TYR A 58 3.41 3.08 8.98
CA TYR A 58 4.13 1.95 8.40
C TYR A 58 5.52 1.77 8.99
N ALA A 59 6.27 2.84 9.23
CA ALA A 59 7.55 2.76 9.91
C ALA A 59 7.41 2.22 11.34
N ASP A 60 6.35 2.60 12.06
CA ASP A 60 6.06 2.10 13.40
C ASP A 60 5.76 0.59 13.38
N MET A 61 4.96 0.12 12.41
CA MET A 61 4.67 -1.31 12.21
C MET A 61 5.93 -2.12 11.92
N GLU A 62 6.84 -1.59 11.09
CA GLU A 62 8.11 -2.27 10.78
C GLU A 62 9.00 -2.39 12.01
N ARG A 63 9.08 -1.35 12.85
CA ARG A 63 9.84 -1.42 14.10
C ARG A 63 9.24 -2.44 15.06
N ALA A 64 7.91 -2.47 15.21
CA ALA A 64 7.24 -3.47 16.04
C ALA A 64 7.47 -4.90 15.51
N TYR A 65 7.34 -5.11 14.19
CA TYR A 65 7.65 -6.38 13.55
C TYR A 65 9.10 -6.80 13.81
N ALA A 66 10.07 -5.91 13.60
CA ALA A 66 11.49 -6.19 13.79
C ALA A 66 11.79 -6.56 15.25
N GLN A 67 11.18 -5.88 16.22
CA GLN A 67 11.31 -6.20 17.65
C GLN A 67 10.77 -7.60 17.95
N THR A 68 9.55 -7.93 17.50
CA THR A 68 8.96 -9.26 17.71
C THR A 68 9.74 -10.36 17.02
N ALA A 69 10.16 -10.14 15.77
CA ALA A 69 10.96 -11.10 15.02
C ALA A 69 12.31 -11.34 15.69
N HIS A 70 13.01 -10.28 16.10
CA HIS A 70 14.29 -10.36 16.79
C HIS A 70 14.17 -11.12 18.12
N ALA A 71 13.15 -10.82 18.93
CA ALA A 71 12.90 -11.51 20.20
C ALA A 71 12.66 -13.02 20.02
N ALA A 72 12.10 -13.43 18.88
CA ALA A 72 11.87 -14.85 18.54
C ALA A 72 13.05 -15.49 17.78
N GLY A 73 14.13 -14.73 17.47
CA GLY A 73 15.23 -15.21 16.64
C GLY A 73 14.87 -15.41 15.15
N LEU A 74 13.76 -14.86 14.68
CA LEU A 74 13.29 -15.03 13.31
C LEU A 74 14.14 -14.21 12.32
N ILE A 75 14.65 -14.90 11.29
CA ILE A 75 15.25 -14.29 10.09
C ILE A 75 14.52 -14.75 8.83
N CYS A 76 14.31 -13.82 7.89
CA CYS A 76 13.64 -14.12 6.62
C CYS A 76 14.62 -14.52 5.50
N ALA A 77 15.93 -14.48 5.75
CA ALA A 77 16.93 -14.88 4.77
C ALA A 77 16.76 -16.37 4.40
N ASN A 78 16.97 -16.68 3.11
CA ASN A 78 16.88 -18.03 2.55
C ASN A 78 15.58 -18.77 2.92
N CYS A 79 14.44 -18.05 2.88
CA CYS A 79 13.12 -18.63 3.14
C CYS A 79 12.53 -19.21 1.85
N GLU A 80 12.31 -20.52 1.81
CA GLU A 80 11.71 -21.21 0.66
C GLU A 80 10.21 -20.91 0.50
N ASP A 81 9.53 -20.54 1.60
CA ASP A 81 8.11 -20.14 1.60
C ASP A 81 8.00 -18.60 1.68
N ASN A 82 8.13 -17.94 0.53
CA ASN A 82 8.08 -16.48 0.47
C ASN A 82 6.68 -15.96 0.83
N CYS A 83 6.59 -15.05 1.80
CA CYS A 83 5.31 -14.43 2.23
C CYS A 83 4.53 -13.72 1.11
N CYS A 84 5.18 -13.40 -0.02
CA CYS A 84 4.56 -12.83 -1.20
C CYS A 84 3.71 -13.84 -1.99
N LEU A 85 3.77 -15.14 -1.67
CA LEU A 85 2.88 -16.17 -2.20
C LEU A 85 1.52 -16.20 -1.47
N THR A 86 1.42 -15.56 -0.31
CA THR A 86 0.19 -15.57 0.49
C THR A 86 -0.87 -14.66 -0.14
N HIS A 87 -2.07 -15.20 -0.31
CA HIS A 87 -3.21 -14.47 -0.83
C HIS A 87 -3.83 -13.56 0.25
N PHE A 88 -3.57 -12.26 0.16
CA PHE A 88 -4.13 -11.25 1.07
C PHE A 88 -5.20 -10.40 0.40
N GLN A 89 -6.30 -10.17 1.11
CA GLN A 89 -7.25 -9.13 0.80
C GLN A 89 -6.99 -7.89 1.64
N HIS A 90 -7.19 -6.73 1.03
CA HIS A 90 -7.05 -5.42 1.62
C HIS A 90 -8.37 -4.67 1.55
N HIS A 91 -8.60 -3.79 2.53
CA HIS A 91 -9.94 -3.26 2.81
C HIS A 91 -9.99 -1.75 2.98
N THR A 92 -8.96 -1.04 2.52
CA THR A 92 -8.75 0.40 2.78
C THR A 92 -8.42 1.11 1.47
N HIS A 93 -9.12 2.21 1.20
CA HIS A 93 -8.81 3.08 0.06
C HIS A 93 -7.53 3.85 0.25
N VAL A 94 -7.21 4.25 1.48
CA VAL A 94 -6.00 5.03 1.78
C VAL A 94 -4.74 4.23 1.45
N GLU A 95 -4.73 2.92 1.71
CA GLU A 95 -3.62 2.05 1.34
C GLU A 95 -3.58 1.82 -0.17
N TRP A 96 -4.73 1.64 -0.82
CA TRP A 96 -4.81 1.51 -2.28
C TRP A 96 -4.27 2.76 -2.99
N ALA A 97 -4.67 3.95 -2.55
CA ALA A 97 -4.19 5.22 -3.08
C ALA A 97 -2.68 5.38 -2.83
N TYR A 98 -2.21 4.99 -1.64
CA TYR A 98 -0.79 5.07 -1.29
C TYR A 98 0.09 4.06 -2.02
N LEU A 99 -0.44 2.87 -2.34
CA LEU A 99 0.19 1.92 -3.26
C LEU A 99 0.39 2.56 -4.64
N TRP A 100 -0.65 3.19 -5.17
CA TRP A 100 -0.58 3.87 -6.46
C TRP A 100 0.34 5.09 -6.47
N LYS A 101 0.47 5.81 -5.35
CA LYS A 101 1.52 6.82 -5.18
C LYS A 101 2.91 6.22 -5.45
N GLY A 102 3.18 5.01 -4.97
CA GLY A 102 4.41 4.27 -5.24
C GLY A 102 4.56 3.89 -6.72
N MET A 103 3.51 3.33 -7.32
CA MET A 103 3.50 2.98 -8.74
C MET A 103 3.79 4.17 -9.66
N LEU A 104 3.22 5.33 -9.35
CA LEU A 104 3.41 6.56 -10.14
C LEU A 104 4.82 7.14 -10.00
N ALA A 105 5.54 6.83 -8.91
CA ALA A 105 6.92 7.24 -8.71
C ALA A 105 7.93 6.35 -9.46
N LEU A 106 7.52 5.19 -9.96
CA LEU A 106 8.39 4.28 -10.72
C LEU A 106 8.63 4.79 -12.16
N PRO A 107 9.78 4.43 -12.76
CA PRO A 107 9.98 4.53 -14.21
C PRO A 107 8.86 3.80 -14.97
N GLU A 108 8.49 4.34 -16.13
CA GLU A 108 7.37 3.81 -16.93
C GLU A 108 7.53 2.32 -17.27
N ALA A 109 8.72 1.91 -17.69
CA ALA A 109 9.00 0.50 -18.01
C ALA A 109 8.74 -0.42 -16.82
N ARG A 110 9.17 -0.04 -15.62
CA ARG A 110 8.97 -0.84 -14.40
C ARG A 110 7.50 -0.88 -13.97
N ARG A 111 6.81 0.27 -14.06
CA ARG A 111 5.37 0.33 -13.81
C ARG A 111 4.59 -0.56 -14.77
N ALA A 112 4.92 -0.52 -16.06
CA ALA A 112 4.28 -1.36 -17.09
C ALA A 112 4.54 -2.86 -16.82
N GLU A 113 5.75 -3.20 -16.40
CA GLU A 113 6.12 -4.57 -16.04
C GLU A 113 5.27 -5.10 -14.86
N TYR A 114 5.15 -4.35 -13.77
CA TYR A 114 4.31 -4.74 -12.63
C TYR A 114 2.83 -4.84 -12.99
N LEU A 115 2.32 -3.94 -13.84
CA LEU A 115 0.93 -4.01 -14.30
C LEU A 115 0.67 -5.25 -15.14
N ARG A 116 1.59 -5.61 -16.05
CA ARG A 116 1.50 -6.86 -16.80
C ARG A 116 1.48 -8.07 -15.86
N ARG A 117 2.41 -8.14 -14.91
CA ARG A 117 2.44 -9.20 -13.89
C ARG A 117 1.14 -9.23 -13.07
N ALA A 118 0.57 -8.07 -12.74
CA ALA A 118 -0.68 -8.00 -11.99
C ALA A 118 -1.86 -8.63 -12.74
N HIS A 119 -1.97 -8.37 -14.05
CA HIS A 119 -2.97 -9.04 -14.89
C HIS A 119 -2.78 -10.57 -14.90
N ASP A 120 -1.55 -11.04 -15.06
CA ASP A 120 -1.23 -12.48 -15.07
C ASP A 120 -1.58 -13.13 -13.70
N VAL A 121 -1.30 -12.43 -12.60
CA VAL A 121 -1.59 -12.90 -11.23
C VAL A 121 -3.10 -12.98 -10.98
N VAL A 122 -3.87 -11.97 -11.40
CA VAL A 122 -5.34 -11.96 -11.26
C VAL A 122 -5.94 -13.16 -11.98
N ALA A 123 -5.57 -13.39 -13.25
CA ALA A 123 -6.06 -14.53 -14.02
C ALA A 123 -5.73 -15.89 -13.37
N GLN A 124 -4.51 -16.05 -12.84
CA GLN A 124 -4.11 -17.28 -12.14
C GLN A 124 -4.88 -17.47 -10.82
N CYS A 125 -5.12 -16.40 -10.07
CA CYS A 125 -5.88 -16.46 -8.83
C CYS A 125 -7.36 -16.80 -9.09
N GLU A 126 -7.96 -16.23 -10.13
CA GLU A 126 -9.31 -16.57 -10.57
C GLU A 126 -9.42 -18.04 -10.97
N ALA A 127 -8.47 -18.55 -11.76
CA ALA A 127 -8.42 -19.97 -12.15
C ALA A 127 -8.29 -20.91 -10.94
N ALA A 128 -7.40 -20.60 -9.99
CA ALA A 128 -7.22 -21.39 -8.77
C ALA A 128 -8.50 -21.40 -7.92
N ARG A 129 -9.16 -20.24 -7.74
CA ARG A 129 -10.43 -20.13 -7.02
C ARG A 129 -11.55 -20.90 -7.70
N ALA A 130 -11.64 -20.85 -9.04
CA ALA A 130 -12.62 -21.62 -9.80
C ALA A 130 -12.41 -23.13 -9.64
N ALA A 131 -11.16 -23.57 -9.45
CA ALA A 131 -10.81 -24.95 -9.14
C ALA A 131 -10.98 -25.32 -7.64
N GLY A 132 -11.44 -24.41 -6.78
CA GLY A 132 -11.60 -24.63 -5.34
C GLY A 132 -10.28 -24.68 -4.56
N VAL A 133 -9.18 -24.20 -5.15
CA VAL A 133 -7.84 -24.19 -4.55
C VAL A 133 -7.51 -22.78 -4.05
N VAL A 134 -6.85 -22.70 -2.88
CA VAL A 134 -6.34 -21.42 -2.36
C VAL A 134 -5.21 -20.93 -3.27
N PRO A 135 -5.31 -19.72 -3.87
CA PRO A 135 -4.26 -19.21 -4.74
C PRO A 135 -2.91 -19.11 -4.03
N ARG A 136 -1.85 -19.61 -4.68
CA ARG A 136 -0.45 -19.45 -4.27
C ARG A 136 0.36 -18.92 -5.45
N VAL A 137 0.14 -17.64 -5.75
CA VAL A 137 0.75 -16.95 -6.89
C VAL A 137 1.62 -15.81 -6.37
N MET A 138 2.82 -15.66 -6.93
CA MET A 138 3.76 -14.62 -6.49
C MET A 138 3.19 -13.23 -6.70
N CYS A 139 3.30 -12.36 -5.68
CA CYS A 139 2.92 -10.96 -5.76
C CYS A 139 3.51 -10.27 -7.01
N PRO A 140 2.72 -9.47 -7.75
CA PRO A 140 3.17 -8.90 -9.03
C PRO A 140 4.31 -7.88 -8.89
N VAL A 141 4.50 -7.32 -7.69
CA VAL A 141 5.58 -6.36 -7.39
C VAL A 141 6.75 -7.02 -6.67
N ASN A 142 6.83 -8.35 -6.65
CA ASN A 142 7.99 -9.07 -6.14
C ASN A 142 9.10 -9.09 -7.18
N ASP A 143 10.31 -8.73 -6.80
CA ASP A 143 11.52 -8.87 -7.59
C ASP A 143 12.54 -9.66 -6.77
N ASP A 144 12.91 -10.83 -7.27
CA ASP A 144 13.92 -11.72 -6.67
C ASP A 144 13.70 -11.95 -5.16
N GLY A 145 12.44 -12.10 -4.77
CA GLY A 145 12.03 -12.36 -3.40
C GLY A 145 11.74 -11.12 -2.56
N LEU A 146 12.00 -9.91 -3.05
CA LEU A 146 11.79 -8.65 -2.35
C LEU A 146 10.64 -7.83 -2.95
N CYS A 147 9.99 -6.99 -2.14
CA CYS A 147 8.94 -6.11 -2.62
C CYS A 147 9.55 -4.89 -3.32
N GLY A 148 9.32 -4.75 -4.62
CA GLY A 148 9.72 -3.59 -5.42
C GLY A 148 8.96 -2.30 -5.13
N LEU A 149 8.01 -2.33 -4.19
CA LEU A 149 7.29 -1.18 -3.64
C LEU A 149 7.40 -1.15 -2.10
N TYR A 150 8.55 -1.48 -1.52
CA TYR A 150 8.70 -1.66 -0.08
C TYR A 150 8.17 -0.48 0.77
N ALA A 151 8.49 0.76 0.39
CA ALA A 151 7.99 1.96 1.07
C ALA A 151 6.46 2.14 0.99
N HIS A 152 5.81 1.52 -0.01
CA HIS A 152 4.38 1.57 -0.28
C HIS A 152 3.64 0.24 -0.05
N ARG A 153 4.32 -0.74 0.56
CA ARG A 153 3.76 -2.04 0.95
C ARG A 153 2.57 -1.83 1.91
N LEU A 154 1.51 -2.62 1.75
CA LEU A 154 0.31 -2.50 2.58
C LEU A 154 0.53 -3.13 3.97
N MET A 155 -0.27 -2.70 4.95
CA MET A 155 -0.17 -3.03 6.37
C MET A 155 -0.04 -4.54 6.64
N ILE A 156 -0.95 -5.34 6.07
CA ILE A 156 -0.99 -6.78 6.37
C ILE A 156 0.32 -7.48 5.96
N CYS A 157 0.93 -7.04 4.86
CA CYS A 157 2.18 -7.61 4.38
C CYS A 157 3.35 -7.21 5.29
N ARG A 158 3.35 -6.02 5.90
CA ARG A 158 4.44 -5.52 6.76
C ARG A 158 4.57 -6.28 8.08
N MET A 159 3.47 -6.81 8.59
CA MET A 159 3.44 -7.51 9.89
C MET A 159 3.17 -9.01 9.76
N HIS A 160 3.23 -9.56 8.55
CA HIS A 160 3.09 -10.99 8.33
C HIS A 160 4.41 -11.71 8.65
N GLY A 161 4.32 -12.85 9.34
CA GLY A 161 5.46 -13.71 9.65
C GLY A 161 5.62 -13.99 11.14
N THR A 162 5.35 -13.00 12.00
CA THR A 162 5.43 -13.15 13.47
C THR A 162 4.07 -13.47 14.08
N ARG A 163 4.08 -14.05 15.29
CA ARG A 163 2.86 -14.19 16.09
C ARG A 163 2.26 -12.82 16.35
N ASN A 164 0.95 -12.69 16.15
CA ASN A 164 0.26 -11.44 16.37
C ASN A 164 -1.16 -11.60 16.90
N VAL A 165 -1.62 -10.55 17.56
CA VAL A 165 -2.97 -10.45 18.11
C VAL A 165 -3.69 -9.23 17.55
N LEU A 166 -5.01 -9.31 17.53
CA LEU A 166 -5.89 -8.20 17.21
C LEU A 166 -7.13 -8.30 18.10
N LEU A 167 -7.35 -7.28 18.93
CA LEU A 167 -8.62 -7.10 19.63
C LEU A 167 -9.59 -6.38 18.69
N ARG A 168 -10.66 -7.06 18.32
CA ARG A 168 -11.71 -6.53 17.47
C ARG A 168 -12.64 -5.61 18.27
N PRO A 169 -13.39 -4.70 17.61
CA PRO A 169 -14.35 -3.82 18.29
C PRO A 169 -15.47 -4.55 19.05
N ASP A 170 -15.78 -5.78 18.66
CA ASP A 170 -16.74 -6.67 19.33
C ASP A 170 -16.16 -7.40 20.56
N GLY A 171 -14.93 -7.06 20.96
CA GLY A 171 -14.21 -7.67 22.08
C GLY A 171 -13.56 -9.02 21.73
N GLN A 172 -13.74 -9.55 20.52
CA GLN A 172 -13.12 -10.82 20.13
C GLN A 172 -11.62 -10.65 19.88
N ARG A 173 -10.82 -11.57 20.44
CA ARG A 173 -9.38 -11.61 20.24
C ARG A 173 -9.03 -12.57 19.13
N GLN A 174 -8.48 -12.06 18.03
CA GLN A 174 -7.96 -12.87 16.94
C GLN A 174 -6.44 -13.07 17.13
N MET A 175 -5.98 -14.31 16.99
CA MET A 175 -4.58 -14.71 17.12
C MET A 175 -4.09 -15.32 15.80
N PHE A 176 -2.91 -14.91 15.36
CA PHE A 176 -2.13 -15.60 14.34
C PHE A 176 -0.86 -16.14 14.99
N ARG A 177 -0.57 -17.44 14.83
CA ARG A 177 0.55 -18.11 15.50
C ARG A 177 1.94 -17.72 14.97
N GLY A 178 2.01 -17.10 13.80
CA GLY A 178 3.26 -16.87 13.07
C GLY A 178 3.37 -17.77 11.84
N CYS A 179 4.36 -17.51 10.98
CA CYS A 179 4.70 -18.42 9.89
C CYS A 179 5.33 -19.71 10.42
N HIS A 180 5.55 -20.69 9.54
CA HIS A 180 6.11 -21.99 9.93
C HIS A 180 7.47 -21.85 10.64
N ARG A 181 8.36 -20.96 10.18
CA ARG A 181 9.66 -20.70 10.81
C ARG A 181 9.51 -20.11 12.20
N PHE A 182 8.63 -19.11 12.35
CA PHE A 182 8.34 -18.52 13.64
C PHE A 182 7.83 -19.58 14.62
N CYS A 183 6.85 -20.38 14.20
CA CYS A 183 6.31 -21.46 15.02
C CYS A 183 7.42 -22.44 15.45
N GLY A 184 8.32 -22.83 14.55
CA GLY A 184 9.42 -23.74 14.88
C GLY A 184 10.46 -23.16 15.84
N LEU A 185 10.71 -21.85 15.80
CA LEU A 185 11.62 -21.16 16.73
C LEU A 185 11.04 -21.01 18.13
N THR A 186 9.71 -20.96 18.23
CA THR A 186 8.99 -20.76 19.49
C THR A 186 8.34 -22.04 20.01
N ASP A 187 8.62 -23.18 19.38
CA ASP A 187 7.99 -24.44 19.74
C ASP A 187 8.40 -24.87 21.17
N GLY A 188 7.44 -25.42 21.91
CA GLY A 188 7.62 -25.81 23.32
C GLY A 188 7.74 -24.67 24.34
N GLN A 189 7.72 -23.39 23.93
CA GLN A 189 7.69 -22.26 24.88
C GLN A 189 6.29 -22.08 25.50
N PRO A 190 6.19 -21.66 26.77
CA PRO A 190 4.92 -21.22 27.36
C PRO A 190 4.30 -20.07 26.54
N ASP A 191 2.98 -20.03 26.45
CA ASP A 191 2.27 -19.10 25.56
C ASP A 191 2.59 -17.62 25.89
N GLU A 192 2.81 -17.31 27.16
CA GLU A 192 3.15 -15.98 27.68
C GLU A 192 4.59 -15.55 27.32
N ALA A 193 5.48 -16.51 27.09
CA ALA A 193 6.88 -16.26 26.74
C ALA A 193 7.06 -16.01 25.24
N VAL A 194 6.14 -16.48 24.39
CA VAL A 194 6.24 -16.34 22.95
C VAL A 194 6.04 -14.87 22.53
N PRO A 195 7.05 -14.22 21.91
CA PRO A 195 6.95 -12.83 21.50
C PRO A 195 5.74 -12.59 20.60
N THR A 196 4.92 -11.60 20.94
CA THR A 196 3.63 -11.38 20.27
C THR A 196 3.46 -9.90 19.90
N LEU A 197 3.16 -9.64 18.63
CA LEU A 197 2.88 -8.30 18.12
C LEU A 197 1.40 -7.97 18.32
N ASP A 198 1.09 -6.94 19.11
CA ASP A 198 -0.28 -6.39 19.18
C ASP A 198 -0.56 -5.45 18.01
N ARG A 199 -1.46 -5.87 17.12
CA ARG A 199 -1.84 -5.08 15.94
C ARG A 199 -2.96 -4.09 16.22
N THR A 200 -3.64 -4.20 17.35
CA THR A 200 -4.81 -3.38 17.71
C THR A 200 -4.56 -1.88 17.55
N PRO A 201 -3.48 -1.28 18.11
CA PRO A 201 -3.23 0.15 17.97
C PRO A 201 -2.97 0.56 16.50
N PHE A 202 -2.34 -0.31 15.70
CA PHE A 202 -2.06 -0.02 14.31
C PHE A 202 -3.33 -0.05 13.44
N TYR A 203 -4.23 -1.01 13.67
CA TYR A 203 -5.51 -1.09 12.96
C TYR A 203 -6.40 0.11 13.31
N ARG A 204 -6.40 0.55 14.57
CA ARG A 204 -7.12 1.76 15.00
C ARG A 204 -6.62 3.00 14.26
N ARG A 205 -5.30 3.24 14.25
CA ARG A 205 -4.69 4.36 13.51
C ARG A 205 -4.97 4.28 12.00
N LEU A 206 -4.90 3.09 11.40
CA LEU A 206 -5.22 2.94 9.99
C LEU A 206 -6.69 3.26 9.70
N ALA A 207 -7.62 2.83 10.55
CA ALA A 207 -9.05 3.14 10.41
C ALA A 207 -9.30 4.66 10.50
N GLU A 208 -8.62 5.37 11.39
CA GLU A 208 -8.67 6.85 11.47
C GLU A 208 -8.18 7.50 10.18
N LEU A 209 -7.07 7.03 9.61
CA LEU A 209 -6.54 7.52 8.34
C LEU A 209 -7.48 7.24 7.17
N GLU A 210 -8.10 6.05 7.13
CA GLU A 210 -9.09 5.67 6.13
C GLU A 210 -10.33 6.58 6.19
N MET A 211 -10.87 6.82 7.39
CA MET A 211 -12.02 7.72 7.57
C MET A 211 -11.70 9.14 7.08
N GLU A 212 -10.54 9.68 7.43
CA GLU A 212 -10.13 11.01 6.96
C GLU A 212 -9.94 11.04 5.44
N HIS A 213 -9.36 9.98 4.86
CA HIS A 213 -9.15 9.88 3.42
C HIS A 213 -10.48 9.89 2.66
N CYS A 214 -11.43 9.05 3.07
CA CYS A 214 -12.74 8.94 2.47
C CYS A 214 -13.59 10.21 2.66
N ALA A 215 -13.46 10.89 3.81
CA ALA A 215 -14.18 12.15 4.06
C ALA A 215 -13.81 13.28 3.08
N LYS A 216 -12.59 13.27 2.52
CA LYS A 216 -12.13 14.29 1.56
C LYS A 216 -12.67 14.09 0.13
N GLY A 217 -13.15 12.89 -0.20
CA GLY A 217 -13.80 12.58 -1.49
C GLY A 217 -15.27 13.04 -1.56
N ALA A 218 -15.90 13.26 -0.40
CA ALA A 218 -17.22 13.87 -0.34
C ALA A 218 -17.10 15.38 -0.65
N GLY A 219 -17.44 15.78 -1.89
CA GLY A 219 -17.38 17.17 -2.34
C GLY A 219 -18.04 18.17 -1.37
N LYS A 220 -17.57 19.43 -1.38
CA LYS A 220 -18.09 20.51 -0.53
C LYS A 220 -19.63 20.60 -0.63
N GLY A 221 -20.33 20.28 0.46
CA GLY A 221 -21.78 20.42 0.58
C GLY A 221 -22.61 19.18 0.24
N GLY A 222 -21.98 18.05 -0.11
CA GLY A 222 -22.68 16.77 -0.25
C GLY A 222 -22.68 15.97 1.06
N ALA A 223 -23.74 15.22 1.32
CA ALA A 223 -23.71 14.18 2.35
C ALA A 223 -22.52 13.23 2.10
N PRO A 224 -21.84 12.72 3.15
CA PRO A 224 -20.75 11.78 2.98
C PRO A 224 -21.21 10.62 2.09
N ARG A 225 -20.68 10.51 0.88
CA ARG A 225 -20.87 9.29 0.10
C ARG A 225 -20.08 8.21 0.83
N VAL A 226 -20.77 7.20 1.33
CA VAL A 226 -20.11 6.02 1.87
C VAL A 226 -19.30 5.42 0.72
N ALA A 227 -17.97 5.50 0.81
CA ALA A 227 -17.10 4.90 -0.18
C ALA A 227 -17.40 3.40 -0.29
N PRO A 228 -17.44 2.81 -1.50
CA PRO A 228 -17.70 1.38 -1.66
C PRO A 228 -16.72 0.54 -0.83
N ARG A 229 -17.18 -0.56 -0.23
CA ARG A 229 -16.26 -1.44 0.52
C ARG A 229 -15.18 -2.00 -0.41
N VAL A 230 -13.93 -1.88 -0.01
CA VAL A 230 -12.79 -2.50 -0.71
C VAL A 230 -12.60 -3.91 -0.17
N SER A 231 -12.41 -4.86 -1.08
CA SER A 231 -12.01 -6.23 -0.76
C SER A 231 -11.20 -6.78 -1.92
N LEU A 232 -9.99 -6.24 -2.06
CA LEU A 232 -9.12 -6.47 -3.21
C LEU A 232 -7.76 -6.96 -2.75
N THR A 233 -7.17 -7.86 -3.53
CA THR A 233 -5.75 -8.16 -3.47
C THR A 233 -4.92 -6.99 -4.00
N LEU A 234 -3.62 -6.99 -3.69
CA LEU A 234 -2.68 -6.04 -4.28
C LEU A 234 -2.72 -6.08 -5.81
N ALA A 235 -2.80 -7.27 -6.42
CA ALA A 235 -2.84 -7.42 -7.86
C ALA A 235 -4.11 -6.80 -8.47
N GLU A 236 -5.28 -7.04 -7.85
CA GLU A 236 -6.53 -6.41 -8.29
C GLU A 236 -6.47 -4.88 -8.12
N MET A 237 -5.94 -4.37 -7.01
CA MET A 237 -5.72 -2.92 -6.81
C MET A 237 -4.85 -2.30 -7.91
N LEU A 238 -3.86 -3.03 -8.43
CA LEU A 238 -3.03 -2.58 -9.54
C LEU A 238 -3.77 -2.67 -10.88
N VAL A 239 -4.60 -3.70 -11.11
CA VAL A 239 -5.39 -3.82 -12.34
C VAL A 239 -6.49 -2.75 -12.41
N TYR A 240 -7.13 -2.43 -11.28
CA TYR A 240 -8.22 -1.45 -11.25
C TYR A 240 -7.77 0.01 -11.44
N GLY A 241 -6.48 0.31 -11.34
CA GLY A 241 -6.01 1.69 -11.37
C GLY A 241 -6.06 2.37 -10.00
N PRO A 242 -5.66 3.65 -9.90
CA PRO A 242 -5.81 4.40 -8.67
C PRO A 242 -7.29 4.52 -8.27
N PRO A 243 -7.62 4.51 -6.96
CA PRO A 243 -9.00 4.71 -6.51
C PRO A 243 -9.53 6.05 -7.01
N LYS A 244 -10.79 6.07 -7.44
CA LYS A 244 -11.48 7.30 -7.84
C LYS A 244 -11.85 8.09 -6.57
N PRO A 245 -11.67 9.42 -6.54
CA PRO A 245 -12.06 10.27 -5.42
C PRO A 245 -13.58 10.36 -5.24
#